data_AF-A0A6G1K6H9-F1
#
_entry.id   AF-A0A6G1K6H9-F1
#
_cell.length_a   1.000
_cell.length_b   1.000
_cell.length_c   1.000
_cell.angle_alpha   90.00
_cell.angle_beta   90.00
_cell.angle_gamma   90.00
#
_symmetry.space_group_name_H-M   'P 1'
#
loop_
_entity.id
_entity.type
_entity.pdbx_description
1 polymer ?
#
loop_
_entity_poly.entity_id
_entity_poly.type
_entity_poly.pdbx_seq_one_letter_code
_entity_poly.pdbx_strand_id
1 'polypeptide(L)'
;MLWWLNRGNFLVCKWPMRAIEWCDFFLMPNSIRQGCQRMLNQNWHRKLPLIQSQSPAEIACVGLRSAINEVYLKTERKPLLVVDFCAGGGGPTPIFERLINARNRDDPDMRNCAPLQFMLTDLYPNVEAWREACSQSNNLSYKADKVDATDPPVELLSDGSDLKVSFVDEGLEGRHRIFRLFNLSFHHFDNHAAREILRSTLQTSDGFAIIELQDRRIGCIMMMLLNWILVFIFTLPWFLPFRGPWRRWWLNMKQLGLTYIFPVLPLTLCWDGVASCLRTREFEEVMALVGEVEGVEPHIHKESEEVTAEKACQIGEWTFTWRKQLHTFPLMYCSWITGIKTSTPKRERAGSLEASSEASGSHGNLSSSAINTDPESARAERLDSVQLSIGANTGMSTGASAGENAREKKRQDKGKGKRLSLETNMTDGSA
;
A
#
# COMPACT_ATOMS: atom_id res chain seq x y z
N MET A 1 -0.64 18.37 -30.94
CA MET A 1 -0.67 16.92 -31.16
C MET A 1 -1.38 16.17 -30.02
N LEU A 2 -0.93 16.30 -28.76
CA LEU A 2 -1.57 15.67 -27.59
C LEU A 2 -3.08 16.01 -27.45
N TRP A 3 -3.47 17.25 -27.74
CA TRP A 3 -4.89 17.66 -27.74
C TRP A 3 -5.75 16.82 -28.70
N TRP A 4 -5.28 16.61 -29.93
CA TRP A 4 -5.98 15.79 -30.94
C TRP A 4 -6.03 14.31 -30.53
N LEU A 5 -4.93 13.78 -30.00
CA LEU A 5 -4.87 12.41 -29.50
C LEU A 5 -5.85 12.19 -28.34
N ASN A 6 -5.93 13.15 -27.41
CA ASN A 6 -6.89 13.10 -26.30
C ASN A 6 -8.34 13.20 -26.75
N ARG A 7 -8.63 13.97 -27.81
CA ARG A 7 -9.99 14.09 -28.36
C ARG A 7 -10.52 12.75 -28.89
N GLY A 8 -9.65 11.90 -29.42
CA GLY A 8 -9.98 10.54 -29.86
C GLY A 8 -9.90 9.49 -28.75
N ASN A 9 -9.45 9.84 -27.54
CA ASN A 9 -9.20 8.90 -26.45
C ASN A 9 -10.40 8.77 -25.51
N PHE A 10 -11.46 8.10 -25.99
CA PHE A 10 -12.71 7.89 -25.24
C PHE A 10 -12.66 6.64 -24.35
N LEU A 11 -13.52 6.59 -23.33
CA LEU A 11 -13.73 5.42 -22.48
C LEU A 11 -14.42 4.30 -23.27
N VAL A 12 -13.82 3.11 -23.32
CA VAL A 12 -14.34 1.97 -24.08
C VAL A 12 -15.57 1.34 -23.40
N CYS A 13 -15.62 1.35 -22.07
CA CYS A 13 -16.75 0.87 -21.29
C CYS A 13 -17.13 1.86 -20.19
N LYS A 14 -18.44 2.00 -19.99
CA LYS A 14 -19.02 2.92 -18.98
C LYS A 14 -18.76 2.46 -17.55
N TRP A 15 -18.69 1.15 -17.33
CA TRP A 15 -18.53 0.49 -16.04
C TRP A 15 -17.31 -0.43 -16.05
N PRO A 16 -16.64 -0.68 -14.90
CA PRO A 16 -15.54 -1.63 -14.83
C PRO A 16 -16.02 -3.04 -15.16
N MET A 17 -15.35 -3.70 -16.09
CA MET A 17 -15.64 -5.08 -16.45
C MET A 17 -14.73 -6.02 -15.65
N ARG A 18 -15.29 -7.09 -15.10
CA ARG A 18 -14.53 -8.11 -14.35
C ARG A 18 -13.83 -9.10 -15.29
N ALA A 19 -12.94 -8.57 -16.13
CA ALA A 19 -12.04 -9.38 -16.95
C ALA A 19 -11.08 -10.18 -16.04
N ILE A 20 -10.80 -11.42 -16.40
CA ILE A 20 -9.92 -12.28 -15.61
C ILE A 20 -8.48 -12.00 -15.98
N GLU A 21 -7.65 -11.67 -15.01
CA GLU A 21 -6.20 -11.72 -15.17
C GLU A 21 -5.71 -13.15 -14.98
N TRP A 22 -4.82 -13.59 -15.87
CA TRP A 22 -4.25 -14.91 -15.79
C TRP A 22 -3.41 -15.09 -14.52
N CYS A 23 -2.73 -14.04 -14.06
CA CYS A 23 -1.98 -14.10 -12.79
C CYS A 23 -2.87 -14.31 -11.55
N ASP A 24 -4.15 -13.93 -11.62
CA ASP A 24 -5.13 -14.12 -10.53
C ASP A 24 -5.60 -15.58 -10.40
N PHE A 25 -5.43 -16.42 -11.43
CA PHE A 25 -5.80 -17.83 -11.34
C PHE A 25 -4.95 -18.56 -10.32
N PHE A 26 -5.58 -19.28 -9.38
CA PHE A 26 -4.88 -20.05 -8.33
C PHE A 26 -3.88 -21.08 -8.87
N LEU A 27 -4.14 -21.67 -10.05
CA LEU A 27 -3.25 -22.63 -10.71
C LEU A 27 -2.08 -22.00 -11.47
N MET A 28 -2.04 -20.68 -11.63
CA MET A 28 -0.94 -20.03 -12.34
C MET A 28 0.41 -20.39 -11.69
N PRO A 29 1.38 -20.95 -12.44
CA PRO A 29 2.67 -21.30 -11.88
C PRO A 29 3.39 -20.10 -11.24
N ASN A 30 3.95 -20.32 -10.04
CA ASN A 30 4.66 -19.27 -9.30
C ASN A 30 5.83 -18.65 -10.09
N SER A 31 6.48 -19.43 -10.97
CA SER A 31 7.53 -18.90 -11.85
C SER A 31 7.02 -17.86 -12.83
N ILE A 32 5.79 -18.00 -13.34
CA ILE A 32 5.16 -17.04 -14.24
C ILE A 32 4.73 -15.80 -13.44
N ARG A 33 4.05 -15.98 -12.30
CA ARG A 33 3.68 -14.84 -11.42
C ARG A 33 4.91 -14.01 -11.02
N GLN A 34 5.97 -14.69 -10.57
CA GLN A 34 7.22 -14.03 -10.21
C GLN A 34 7.86 -13.33 -11.42
N GLY A 35 7.80 -13.94 -12.61
CA GLY A 35 8.29 -13.32 -13.85
C GLY A 35 7.53 -12.05 -14.23
N CYS A 36 6.20 -12.06 -14.11
CA CYS A 36 5.34 -10.90 -14.32
C CYS A 36 5.62 -9.81 -13.29
N GLN A 37 5.64 -10.14 -11.99
CA GLN A 37 5.93 -9.19 -10.91
C GLN A 37 7.31 -8.53 -11.07
N ARG A 38 8.33 -9.29 -11.47
CA ARG A 38 9.67 -8.74 -11.74
C ARG A 38 9.68 -7.78 -12.91
N MET A 39 8.95 -8.09 -13.99
CA MET A 39 8.83 -7.20 -15.14
C MET A 39 8.07 -5.92 -14.77
N LEU A 40 6.93 -6.04 -14.09
CA LEU A 40 6.15 -4.90 -13.59
C LEU A 40 6.96 -4.01 -12.64
N ASN A 41 7.77 -4.62 -11.76
CA ASN A 41 8.70 -3.87 -10.92
C ASN A 41 9.70 -3.07 -11.76
N GLN A 42 10.32 -3.66 -12.81
CA GLN A 42 11.19 -2.90 -13.71
C GLN A 42 10.46 -1.78 -14.46
N ASN A 43 9.20 -1.99 -14.88
CA ASN A 43 8.37 -0.95 -15.50
C ASN A 43 8.14 0.24 -14.57
N TRP A 44 7.98 0.01 -13.26
CA TRP A 44 7.91 1.08 -12.27
C TRP A 44 9.23 1.84 -12.11
N HIS A 45 10.36 1.12 -12.12
CA HIS A 45 11.67 1.64 -11.75
C HIS A 45 12.41 2.33 -12.90
N ARG A 46 12.16 1.91 -14.14
CA ARG A 46 12.96 2.33 -15.29
C ARG A 46 12.19 3.24 -16.20
N LYS A 47 12.87 4.30 -16.62
CA LYS A 47 12.43 5.18 -17.69
C LYS A 47 12.64 4.51 -19.04
N LEU A 48 11.59 4.40 -19.83
CA LEU A 48 11.63 4.02 -21.24
C LEU A 48 12.20 5.19 -22.05
N PRO A 49 13.25 4.96 -22.84
CA PRO A 49 13.84 6.03 -23.66
C PRO A 49 12.81 6.56 -24.66
N LEU A 50 12.93 7.84 -25.00
CA LEU A 50 12.13 8.56 -26.01
C LEU A 50 10.65 8.80 -25.67
N ILE A 51 9.97 7.89 -24.95
CA ILE A 51 8.52 7.97 -24.68
C ILE A 51 8.16 8.27 -23.23
N GLN A 52 9.12 8.26 -22.32
CA GLN A 52 8.95 8.70 -20.94
C GLN A 52 9.95 9.82 -20.63
N SER A 53 9.57 10.79 -19.81
CA SER A 53 10.45 11.85 -19.30
C SER A 53 11.13 11.45 -17.98
N GLN A 54 10.41 10.69 -17.16
CA GLN A 54 10.80 10.12 -15.87
C GLN A 54 10.22 8.70 -15.77
N SER A 55 10.68 7.90 -14.80
CA SER A 55 10.05 6.60 -14.54
C SER A 55 8.60 6.77 -14.05
N PRO A 56 7.72 5.78 -14.25
CA PRO A 56 6.36 5.82 -13.70
C PRO A 56 6.34 6.05 -12.18
N ALA A 57 7.31 5.51 -11.43
CA ALA A 57 7.39 5.71 -9.98
C ALA A 57 7.72 7.16 -9.62
N GLU A 58 8.62 7.82 -10.34
CA GLU A 58 8.93 9.24 -10.11
C GLU A 58 7.74 10.14 -10.39
N ILE A 59 6.94 9.82 -11.42
CA ILE A 59 5.71 10.53 -11.76
C ILE A 59 4.67 10.30 -10.66
N ALA A 60 4.35 9.05 -10.34
CA ALA A 60 3.42 8.65 -9.27
C ALA A 60 3.78 9.28 -7.91
N CYS A 61 5.07 9.42 -7.61
CA CYS A 61 5.56 10.01 -6.36
C CYS A 61 5.14 11.47 -6.17
N VAL A 62 4.95 12.26 -7.24
CA VAL A 62 4.60 13.68 -7.12
C VAL A 62 3.23 13.86 -6.47
N GLY A 63 2.20 13.21 -7.01
CA GLY A 63 0.84 13.27 -6.45
C GLY A 63 0.75 12.65 -5.07
N LEU A 64 1.42 11.51 -4.87
CA LEU A 64 1.41 10.80 -3.59
C LEU A 64 2.06 11.63 -2.46
N ARG A 65 3.22 12.26 -2.72
CA ARG A 65 3.93 13.09 -1.74
C ARG A 65 3.05 14.24 -1.25
N SER A 66 2.34 14.90 -2.16
CA SER A 66 1.45 16.01 -1.82
C SER A 66 0.37 15.56 -0.82
N ALA A 67 -0.28 14.44 -1.08
CA ALA A 67 -1.35 13.92 -0.23
C ALA A 67 -0.84 13.46 1.14
N ILE A 68 0.31 12.76 1.19
CA ILE A 68 0.89 12.31 2.46
C ILE A 68 1.33 13.51 3.32
N ASN A 69 2.02 14.49 2.72
CA ASN A 69 2.48 15.67 3.46
C ASN A 69 1.30 16.49 3.98
N GLU A 70 0.20 16.60 3.23
CA GLU A 70 -1.01 17.27 3.69
C GLU A 70 -1.60 16.59 4.93
N VAL A 71 -1.73 15.25 4.94
CA VAL A 71 -2.19 14.49 6.10
C VAL A 71 -1.25 14.67 7.30
N TYR A 72 0.06 14.62 7.05
CA TYR A 72 1.08 14.78 8.09
C TYR A 72 1.06 16.16 8.74
N LEU A 73 0.92 17.23 7.93
CA LEU A 73 0.96 18.61 8.41
C LEU A 73 -0.33 19.07 9.10
N LYS A 74 -1.51 18.59 8.68
CA LYS A 74 -2.81 19.00 9.26
C LYS A 74 -3.01 18.60 10.72
N THR A 75 -2.17 17.74 11.25
CA THR A 75 -2.47 16.91 12.42
C THR A 75 -1.37 16.97 13.46
N GLU A 76 -0.79 18.16 13.62
CA GLU A 76 0.26 18.48 14.61
C GLU A 76 1.49 17.57 14.50
N ARG A 77 1.76 17.01 13.30
CA ARG A 77 2.96 16.21 12.99
C ARG A 77 3.12 14.95 13.86
N LYS A 78 2.01 14.32 14.30
CA LYS A 78 2.10 12.99 14.94
C LYS A 78 2.65 11.95 13.94
N PRO A 79 3.29 10.87 14.41
CA PRO A 79 3.84 9.82 13.56
C PRO A 79 2.81 9.28 12.55
N LEU A 80 3.20 9.20 11.28
CA LEU A 80 2.38 8.70 10.18
C LEU A 80 3.08 7.52 9.51
N LEU A 81 2.39 6.38 9.46
CA LEU A 81 2.81 5.18 8.75
C LEU A 81 2.05 5.07 7.43
N VAL A 82 2.79 4.97 6.33
CA VAL A 82 2.22 4.70 5.01
C VAL A 82 2.19 3.20 4.78
N VAL A 83 1.00 2.62 4.68
CA VAL A 83 0.80 1.17 4.53
C VAL A 83 0.37 0.86 3.10
N ASP A 84 1.23 0.16 2.35
CA ASP A 84 0.92 -0.33 1.00
C ASP A 84 0.19 -1.67 1.09
N PHE A 85 -1.09 -1.66 0.70
CA PHE A 85 -1.94 -2.84 0.65
C PHE A 85 -1.88 -3.48 -0.73
N CYS A 86 -1.69 -4.80 -0.75
CA CYS A 86 -1.48 -5.60 -1.95
C CYS A 86 -0.18 -5.21 -2.67
N ALA A 87 0.90 -5.08 -1.90
CA ALA A 87 2.20 -4.66 -2.40
C ALA A 87 2.82 -5.64 -3.42
N GLY A 88 2.35 -6.89 -3.49
CA GLY A 88 2.85 -7.93 -4.38
C GLY A 88 4.36 -8.12 -4.22
N GLY A 89 5.13 -7.90 -5.29
CA GLY A 89 6.61 -7.92 -5.25
C GLY A 89 7.27 -6.68 -4.62
N GLY A 90 6.49 -5.74 -4.07
CA GLY A 90 6.93 -4.47 -3.47
C GLY A 90 6.62 -3.23 -4.32
N GLY A 91 6.26 -3.41 -5.60
CA GLY A 91 5.79 -2.32 -6.47
C GLY A 91 6.70 -1.09 -6.48
N PRO A 92 6.13 0.13 -6.51
CA PRO A 92 6.88 1.39 -6.45
C PRO A 92 7.21 1.84 -5.03
N THR A 93 6.69 1.20 -3.99
CA THR A 93 6.78 1.68 -2.60
C THR A 93 8.21 1.87 -2.08
N PRO A 94 9.18 0.98 -2.36
CA PRO A 94 10.59 1.23 -2.03
C PRO A 94 11.20 2.45 -2.74
N ILE A 95 10.66 2.86 -3.89
CA ILE A 95 11.05 4.12 -4.55
C ILE A 95 10.34 5.29 -3.88
N PHE A 96 9.04 5.18 -3.60
CA PHE A 96 8.27 6.23 -2.95
C PHE A 96 8.89 6.62 -1.61
N GLU A 97 9.19 5.66 -0.74
CA GLU A 97 9.86 5.93 0.54
C GLU A 97 11.11 6.79 0.34
N ARG A 98 12.04 6.33 -0.51
CA ARG A 98 13.31 7.02 -0.76
C ARG A 98 13.11 8.41 -1.35
N LEU A 99 12.28 8.55 -2.38
CA LEU A 99 12.06 9.82 -3.08
C LEU A 99 11.31 10.83 -2.20
N ILE A 100 10.29 10.39 -1.47
CA ILE A 100 9.49 11.25 -0.60
C ILE A 100 10.35 11.73 0.56
N ASN A 101 11.04 10.82 1.25
CA ASN A 101 11.92 11.21 2.36
C ASN A 101 13.09 12.06 1.89
N ALA A 102 13.64 11.82 0.70
CA ALA A 102 14.68 12.69 0.14
C ALA A 102 14.15 14.10 -0.14
N ARG A 103 13.03 14.23 -0.84
CA ARG A 103 12.43 15.54 -1.16
C ARG A 103 11.94 16.28 0.09
N ASN A 104 11.50 15.56 1.11
CA ASN A 104 11.04 16.16 2.37
C ASN A 104 12.19 16.76 3.20
N ARG A 105 13.44 16.29 3.04
CA ARG A 105 14.61 16.93 3.68
C ARG A 105 14.88 18.34 3.15
N ASP A 106 14.54 18.60 1.89
CA ASP A 106 14.76 19.89 1.24
C ASP A 106 13.54 20.82 1.34
N ASP A 107 12.41 20.32 1.84
CA ASP A 107 11.14 21.04 1.93
C ASP A 107 11.06 21.87 3.22
N PRO A 108 10.83 23.19 3.18
CA PRO A 108 10.81 24.05 4.36
C PRO A 108 9.86 23.59 5.48
N ASP A 109 8.72 22.99 5.12
CA ASP A 109 7.68 22.58 6.06
C ASP A 109 7.96 21.18 6.65
N MET A 110 8.77 20.37 5.96
CA MET A 110 9.06 18.98 6.33
C MET A 110 10.52 18.73 6.77
N ARG A 111 11.46 19.63 6.49
CA ARG A 111 12.91 19.41 6.72
C ARG A 111 13.32 19.11 8.16
N ASN A 112 12.50 19.53 9.12
CA ASN A 112 12.71 19.31 10.56
C ASN A 112 11.86 18.14 11.10
N CYS A 113 11.19 17.38 10.24
CA CYS A 113 10.35 16.25 10.61
C CYS A 113 11.12 14.94 10.50
N ALA A 114 10.73 13.94 11.29
CA ALA A 114 11.24 12.59 11.15
C ALA A 114 10.90 12.02 9.75
N PRO A 115 11.76 11.16 9.18
CA PRO A 115 11.45 10.46 7.94
C PRO A 115 10.16 9.64 8.07
N LEU A 116 9.30 9.74 7.06
CA LEU A 116 8.07 8.97 6.97
C LEU A 116 8.38 7.48 6.86
N GLN A 117 7.61 6.68 7.58
CA GLN A 117 7.76 5.24 7.62
C GLN A 117 6.79 4.60 6.63
N PHE A 118 7.26 3.57 5.93
CA PHE A 118 6.49 2.80 4.95
C PHE A 118 6.45 1.32 5.34
N MET A 119 5.32 0.67 5.10
CA MET A 119 5.15 -0.76 5.34
C MET A 119 4.50 -1.46 4.15
N LEU A 120 5.09 -2.57 3.72
CA LEU A 120 4.56 -3.44 2.68
C LEU A 120 3.67 -4.52 3.31
N THR A 121 2.45 -4.68 2.78
CA THR A 121 1.49 -5.71 3.22
C THR A 121 0.82 -6.36 2.02
N ASP A 122 0.41 -7.62 2.18
CA ASP A 122 -0.31 -8.35 1.13
C ASP A 122 -1.17 -9.47 1.72
N LEU A 123 -2.18 -9.88 0.98
CA LEU A 123 -2.96 -11.08 1.28
C LEU A 123 -2.13 -12.36 1.09
N TYR A 124 -1.15 -12.31 0.17
CA TYR A 124 -0.18 -13.36 -0.11
C TYR A 124 1.26 -12.80 -0.08
N PRO A 125 1.83 -12.55 1.11
CA PRO A 125 3.12 -11.88 1.27
C PRO A 125 4.28 -12.45 0.45
N ASN A 126 4.98 -11.59 -0.30
CA ASN A 126 6.20 -11.95 -1.02
C ASN A 126 7.45 -11.53 -0.23
N VAL A 127 7.65 -12.16 0.93
CA VAL A 127 8.73 -11.84 1.89
C VAL A 127 10.12 -11.91 1.24
N GLU A 128 10.32 -12.82 0.30
CA GLU A 128 11.61 -12.97 -0.39
C GLU A 128 11.96 -11.73 -1.23
N ALA A 129 10.97 -11.12 -1.90
CA ALA A 129 11.15 -9.89 -2.66
C ALA A 129 11.37 -8.67 -1.74
N TRP A 130 10.64 -8.60 -0.63
CA TRP A 130 10.68 -7.44 0.26
C TRP A 130 11.93 -7.37 1.12
N ARG A 131 12.51 -8.52 1.51
CA ARG A 131 13.69 -8.56 2.39
C ARG A 131 14.88 -7.77 1.83
N GLU A 132 15.13 -7.86 0.52
CA GLU A 132 16.21 -7.10 -0.12
C GLU A 132 15.92 -5.59 -0.09
N ALA A 133 14.70 -5.17 -0.44
CA ALA A 133 14.30 -3.77 -0.44
C ALA A 133 14.36 -3.13 0.96
N CYS A 134 13.82 -3.82 1.97
CA CYS A 134 13.82 -3.34 3.36
C CYS A 134 15.23 -3.32 3.98
N SER A 135 16.15 -4.16 3.52
CA SER A 135 17.55 -4.10 3.99
C SER A 135 18.29 -2.83 3.53
N GLN A 136 17.75 -2.09 2.57
CA GLN A 136 18.36 -0.89 2.00
C GLN A 136 17.85 0.42 2.64
N SER A 137 16.84 0.36 3.51
CA SER A 137 16.25 1.55 4.13
C SER A 137 15.70 1.24 5.52
N ASN A 138 16.06 2.08 6.50
CA ASN A 138 15.50 1.99 7.85
C ASN A 138 14.04 2.48 7.93
N ASN A 139 13.52 3.11 6.87
CA ASN A 139 12.14 3.63 6.85
C ASN A 139 11.17 2.75 6.05
N LEU A 140 11.60 1.55 5.67
CA LEU A 140 10.79 0.60 4.92
C LEU A 140 10.76 -0.74 5.65
N SER A 141 9.56 -1.16 6.05
CA SER A 141 9.30 -2.43 6.73
C SER A 141 8.29 -3.26 5.95
N TYR A 142 8.02 -4.49 6.41
CA TYR A 142 6.99 -5.35 5.83
C TYR A 142 6.34 -6.21 6.91
N LYS A 143 5.09 -6.59 6.69
CA LYS A 143 4.40 -7.60 7.48
C LYS A 143 4.48 -8.96 6.79
N ALA A 144 5.08 -9.94 7.46
CA ALA A 144 5.28 -11.29 6.90
C ALA A 144 3.99 -12.13 6.89
N ASP A 145 3.07 -11.82 7.80
CA ASP A 145 1.76 -12.47 7.89
C ASP A 145 0.79 -11.93 6.84
N LYS A 146 -0.20 -12.75 6.50
CA LYS A 146 -1.32 -12.37 5.63
C LYS A 146 -2.05 -11.16 6.20
N VAL A 147 -2.31 -10.17 5.35
CA VAL A 147 -3.11 -8.97 5.68
C VAL A 147 -4.26 -8.86 4.69
N ASP A 148 -5.49 -8.85 5.21
CA ASP A 148 -6.68 -8.53 4.43
C ASP A 148 -6.89 -7.01 4.45
N ALA A 149 -7.05 -6.40 3.27
CA ALA A 149 -7.27 -4.96 3.17
C ALA A 149 -8.69 -4.54 3.61
N THR A 150 -9.64 -5.47 3.64
CA THR A 150 -11.01 -5.24 4.14
C THR A 150 -11.06 -5.19 5.67
N ASP A 151 -10.21 -5.97 6.33
CA ASP A 151 -10.14 -6.08 7.79
C ASP A 151 -8.67 -6.18 8.25
N PRO A 152 -7.92 -5.06 8.21
CA PRO A 152 -6.54 -5.06 8.63
C PRO A 152 -6.40 -5.21 10.14
N PRO A 153 -5.31 -5.82 10.62
CA PRO A 153 -5.06 -6.00 12.05
C PRO A 153 -4.98 -4.66 12.78
N VAL A 154 -5.30 -4.68 14.08
CA VAL A 154 -5.39 -3.48 14.94
C VAL A 154 -4.14 -2.60 14.88
N GLU A 155 -2.96 -3.19 14.71
CA GLU A 155 -1.68 -2.46 14.57
C GLU A 155 -1.52 -1.67 13.26
N LEU A 156 -2.44 -1.79 12.31
CA LEU A 156 -2.48 -1.06 11.03
C LEU A 156 -3.71 -0.14 10.94
N LEU A 157 -4.25 0.29 12.07
CA LEU A 157 -5.36 1.24 12.21
C LEU A 157 -4.86 2.51 12.90
N SER A 158 -5.31 3.70 12.48
CA SER A 158 -4.93 4.99 13.11
C SER A 158 -5.29 5.06 14.60
N ASP A 159 -6.32 4.33 15.00
CA ASP A 159 -6.84 4.26 16.37
C ASP A 159 -6.32 3.01 17.11
N GLY A 160 -5.44 2.25 16.43
CA GLY A 160 -4.83 1.02 16.87
C GLY A 160 -3.85 1.18 18.02
N SER A 161 -3.34 0.05 18.50
CA SER A 161 -2.34 -0.02 19.59
C SER A 161 -1.15 0.91 19.37
N ASP A 162 -0.42 1.25 20.44
CA ASP A 162 0.84 2.00 20.43
C ASP A 162 1.98 1.23 19.73
N LEU A 163 1.83 0.89 18.44
CA LEU A 163 2.92 0.36 17.64
C LEU A 163 4.00 1.44 17.60
N LYS A 164 5.20 1.11 18.09
CA LYS A 164 6.37 1.96 17.92
C LYS A 164 6.80 1.90 16.47
N VAL A 165 6.30 2.84 15.67
CA VAL A 165 6.58 2.92 14.22
C VAL A 165 7.99 3.43 13.94
N SER A 166 8.68 3.99 14.94
CA SER A 166 10.04 4.54 14.82
C SER A 166 10.88 4.12 16.03
N PHE A 167 12.12 3.69 15.78
CA PHE A 167 13.19 3.54 16.79
C PHE A 167 13.92 4.86 17.08
N VAL A 168 13.56 5.95 16.38
CA VAL A 168 14.29 7.24 16.43
C VAL A 168 13.61 8.25 17.33
N ASP A 169 12.37 8.02 17.74
CA ASP A 169 11.68 8.84 18.72
C ASP A 169 11.69 8.18 20.10
N GLU A 170 12.86 8.17 20.74
CA GLU A 170 12.91 8.14 22.21
C GLU A 170 12.26 9.44 22.73
N GLY A 171 10.92 9.49 22.76
CA GLY A 171 10.18 10.64 23.32
C GLY A 171 8.80 10.92 22.73
N LEU A 172 8.42 10.34 21.58
CA LEU A 172 7.04 10.47 21.08
C LEU A 172 6.20 9.28 21.57
N GLU A 173 5.66 9.41 22.78
CA GLU A 173 4.55 8.59 23.24
C GLU A 173 3.30 8.94 22.42
N GLY A 174 2.78 8.00 21.64
CA GLY A 174 1.53 8.22 20.93
C GLY A 174 1.19 7.18 19.85
N ARG A 175 -0.11 7.01 19.64
CA ARG A 175 -0.69 6.19 18.57
C ARG A 175 -0.21 6.68 17.21
N HIS A 176 0.18 5.74 16.36
CA HIS A 176 0.58 6.04 14.99
C HIS A 176 -0.68 6.20 14.12
N ARG A 177 -0.61 7.14 13.18
CA ARG A 177 -1.65 7.33 12.19
C ARG A 177 -1.34 6.55 10.93
N ILE A 178 -2.38 6.22 10.16
CA ILE A 178 -2.28 5.39 8.97
C ILE A 178 -2.63 6.21 7.74
N PHE A 179 -1.77 6.13 6.74
CA PHE A 179 -2.08 6.48 5.36
C PHE A 179 -2.11 5.21 4.52
N ARG A 180 -3.27 4.83 3.97
CA ARG A 180 -3.40 3.61 3.17
C ARG A 180 -3.04 3.85 1.72
N LEU A 181 -2.23 2.99 1.13
CA LEU A 181 -1.78 3.09 -0.25
C LEU A 181 -2.20 1.85 -1.03
N PHE A 182 -2.73 2.05 -2.23
CA PHE A 182 -3.11 1.00 -3.17
C PHE A 182 -2.44 1.27 -4.52
N ASN A 183 -1.34 0.56 -4.81
CA ASN A 183 -0.57 0.72 -6.04
C ASN A 183 -0.94 -0.35 -7.07
N LEU A 184 -1.62 0.02 -8.16
CA LEU A 184 -2.10 -0.91 -9.19
C LEU A 184 -2.83 -2.12 -8.61
N SER A 185 -3.57 -1.94 -7.53
CA SER A 185 -4.20 -3.05 -6.82
C SER A 185 -5.70 -2.89 -6.67
N PHE A 186 -6.22 -1.66 -6.65
CA PHE A 186 -7.62 -1.41 -6.34
C PHE A 186 -8.58 -2.00 -7.39
N HIS A 187 -8.14 -2.08 -8.65
CA HIS A 187 -8.91 -2.69 -9.73
C HIS A 187 -9.10 -4.21 -9.61
N HIS A 188 -8.32 -4.92 -8.78
CA HIS A 188 -8.55 -6.34 -8.51
C HIS A 188 -9.83 -6.59 -7.70
N PHE A 189 -10.30 -5.63 -6.90
CA PHE A 189 -11.47 -5.80 -6.05
C PHE A 189 -12.78 -5.62 -6.82
N ASP A 190 -13.76 -6.51 -6.58
CA ASP A 190 -15.12 -6.30 -7.05
C ASP A 190 -15.81 -5.18 -6.24
N ASN A 191 -17.06 -4.86 -6.56
CA ASN A 191 -17.75 -3.76 -5.87
C ASN A 191 -17.99 -4.07 -4.39
N HIS A 192 -18.18 -5.34 -4.02
CA HIS A 192 -18.38 -5.71 -2.62
C HIS A 192 -17.09 -5.49 -1.83
N ALA A 193 -15.99 -6.11 -2.25
CA ALA A 193 -14.70 -5.97 -1.60
C ALA A 193 -14.19 -4.52 -1.62
N ALA A 194 -14.39 -3.78 -2.72
CA ALA A 194 -14.02 -2.37 -2.80
C ALA A 194 -14.79 -1.52 -1.76
N ARG A 195 -16.09 -1.79 -1.54
CA ARG A 195 -16.87 -1.12 -0.48
C ARG A 195 -16.37 -1.45 0.91
N GLU A 196 -16.06 -2.71 1.18
CA GLU A 196 -15.52 -3.10 2.49
C GLU A 196 -14.17 -2.44 2.75
N ILE A 197 -13.29 -2.39 1.75
CA ILE A 197 -12.00 -1.67 1.83
C ILE A 197 -12.23 -0.18 2.09
N LEU A 198 -13.12 0.46 1.34
CA LEU A 198 -13.40 1.89 1.51
C LEU A 198 -14.02 2.17 2.89
N ARG A 199 -14.98 1.36 3.35
CA ARG A 199 -15.56 1.46 4.70
C ARG A 199 -14.48 1.35 5.78
N SER A 200 -13.67 0.30 5.72
CA SER A 200 -12.55 0.09 6.64
C SER A 200 -11.58 1.28 6.61
N THR A 201 -11.26 1.78 5.42
CA THR A 201 -10.34 2.91 5.22
C THR A 201 -10.90 4.20 5.83
N LEU A 202 -12.16 4.54 5.57
CA LEU A 202 -12.79 5.75 6.10
C LEU A 202 -12.93 5.74 7.62
N GLN A 203 -13.08 4.55 8.21
CA GLN A 203 -13.23 4.37 9.65
C GLN A 203 -11.89 4.37 10.40
N THR A 204 -10.80 3.95 9.78
CA THR A 204 -9.57 3.57 10.52
C THR A 204 -8.27 4.14 9.94
N SER A 205 -8.36 5.10 9.02
CA SER A 205 -7.18 5.81 8.48
C SER A 205 -7.41 7.33 8.45
N ASP A 206 -6.32 8.09 8.34
CA ASP A 206 -6.36 9.56 8.21
C ASP A 206 -6.25 10.03 6.76
N GLY A 207 -5.83 9.12 5.88
CA GLY A 207 -5.72 9.39 4.46
C GLY A 207 -5.52 8.10 3.67
N PHE A 208 -5.83 8.17 2.38
CA PHE A 208 -5.46 7.11 1.46
C PHE A 208 -5.17 7.63 0.06
N ALA A 209 -4.48 6.81 -0.72
CA ALA A 209 -4.28 7.01 -2.15
C ALA A 209 -4.48 5.71 -2.92
N ILE A 210 -5.25 5.78 -4.01
CA ILE A 210 -5.33 4.77 -5.06
C ILE A 210 -4.58 5.31 -6.27
N ILE A 211 -3.54 4.59 -6.71
CA ILE A 211 -2.70 4.97 -7.83
C ILE A 211 -2.84 3.93 -8.93
N GLU A 212 -3.25 4.39 -10.12
CA GLU A 212 -3.44 3.54 -11.30
C GLU A 212 -2.67 4.12 -12.49
N LEU A 213 -1.87 3.28 -13.17
CA LEU A 213 -1.11 3.63 -14.38
C LEU A 213 -1.86 3.30 -15.68
N GLN A 214 -3.03 2.69 -15.55
CA GLN A 214 -3.85 2.23 -16.65
C GLN A 214 -5.31 2.63 -16.41
N ASP A 215 -6.03 2.93 -17.49
CA ASP A 215 -7.44 3.30 -17.47
C ASP A 215 -8.21 2.60 -18.61
N ARG A 216 -9.53 2.81 -18.66
CA ARG A 216 -10.43 2.18 -19.66
C ARG A 216 -10.46 2.92 -20.99
N ARG A 217 -9.59 3.89 -21.23
CA ARG A 217 -9.60 4.67 -22.48
C ARG A 217 -8.94 3.86 -23.59
N ILE A 218 -9.44 4.01 -24.81
CA ILE A 218 -9.00 3.22 -25.96
C ILE A 218 -7.47 3.31 -26.19
N GLY A 219 -6.89 4.48 -25.97
CA GLY A 219 -5.45 4.69 -26.07
C GLY A 219 -4.63 3.87 -25.08
N CYS A 220 -5.11 3.75 -23.84
CA CYS A 220 -4.44 2.93 -22.82
C CYS A 220 -4.51 1.43 -23.18
N ILE A 221 -5.69 0.96 -23.60
CA ILE A 221 -5.88 -0.44 -24.05
C ILE A 221 -4.99 -0.75 -25.27
N MET A 222 -4.91 0.15 -26.25
CA MET A 222 -4.01 -0.01 -27.39
C MET A 222 -2.53 -0.09 -26.97
N MET A 223 -2.12 0.72 -26.00
CA MET A 223 -0.76 0.66 -25.45
C MET A 223 -0.50 -0.64 -24.69
N MET A 224 -1.50 -1.18 -23.97
CA MET A 224 -1.40 -2.51 -23.33
C MET A 224 -1.31 -3.63 -24.36
N LEU A 225 -2.03 -3.53 -25.48
CA LEU A 225 -1.89 -4.47 -26.60
C LEU A 225 -0.52 -4.42 -27.28
N LEU A 226 0.26 -3.35 -27.10
CA LEU A 226 1.65 -3.26 -27.55
C LEU A 226 2.66 -3.66 -26.46
N ASN A 227 2.20 -3.96 -25.24
CA ASN A 227 3.06 -4.28 -24.11
C ASN A 227 3.91 -5.54 -24.35
N TRP A 228 3.41 -6.51 -25.13
CA TRP A 228 4.21 -7.69 -25.49
C TRP A 228 5.52 -7.29 -26.20
N ILE A 229 5.50 -6.29 -27.09
CA ILE A 229 6.69 -5.78 -27.79
C ILE A 229 7.66 -5.17 -26.77
N LEU A 230 7.16 -4.37 -25.83
CA LEU A 230 7.96 -3.78 -24.76
C LEU A 230 8.65 -4.88 -23.95
N VAL A 231 7.90 -5.90 -23.51
CA VAL A 231 8.44 -7.05 -22.76
C VAL A 231 9.51 -7.76 -23.58
N PHE A 232 9.30 -7.99 -24.88
CA PHE A 232 10.31 -8.61 -25.75
C PHE A 232 11.58 -7.77 -25.90
N ILE A 233 11.47 -6.45 -26.09
CA ILE A 233 12.64 -5.58 -26.28
C ILE A 233 13.42 -5.42 -24.98
N PHE A 234 12.73 -5.23 -23.85
CA PHE A 234 13.37 -4.82 -22.61
C PHE A 234 13.72 -5.96 -21.65
N THR A 235 13.24 -7.19 -21.88
CA THR A 235 13.63 -8.33 -21.04
C THR A 235 15.14 -8.54 -21.06
N LEU A 236 15.77 -8.58 -22.23
CA LEU A 236 17.20 -8.79 -22.33
C LEU A 236 18.01 -7.74 -21.55
N PRO A 237 17.91 -6.41 -21.81
CA PRO A 237 18.73 -5.41 -21.13
C PRO A 237 18.47 -5.33 -19.62
N TRP A 238 17.25 -5.60 -19.15
CA TRP A 238 16.90 -5.50 -17.72
C TRP A 238 17.27 -6.75 -16.92
N PHE A 239 17.25 -7.93 -17.56
CA PHE A 239 17.50 -9.22 -16.92
C PHE A 239 18.74 -9.92 -17.49
N LEU A 240 19.81 -9.17 -17.75
CA LEU A 240 21.07 -9.73 -18.23
C LEU A 240 21.59 -10.82 -17.26
N PRO A 241 21.90 -12.03 -17.75
CA PRO A 241 22.21 -13.17 -16.88
C PRO A 241 23.46 -12.97 -16.04
N PHE A 242 24.48 -12.33 -16.59
CA PHE A 242 25.82 -12.23 -15.98
C PHE A 242 25.95 -11.10 -14.95
N ARG A 243 24.84 -10.53 -14.47
CA ARG A 243 24.85 -9.47 -13.45
C ARG A 243 24.41 -10.01 -12.09
N GLY A 244 25.39 -10.37 -11.26
CA GLY A 244 25.20 -10.60 -9.83
C GLY A 244 25.36 -12.05 -9.36
N PRO A 245 24.84 -12.39 -8.17
CA PRO A 245 25.00 -13.71 -7.55
C PRO A 245 24.36 -14.84 -8.37
N TRP A 246 24.81 -16.08 -8.17
CA TRP A 246 24.30 -17.28 -8.85
C TRP A 246 22.78 -17.42 -8.80
N ARG A 247 22.15 -17.10 -7.66
CA ARG A 247 20.68 -17.11 -7.53
C ARG A 247 20.00 -16.14 -8.51
N ARG A 248 20.56 -14.95 -8.71
CA ARG A 248 20.04 -13.94 -9.65
C ARG A 248 20.23 -14.38 -11.09
N TRP A 249 21.33 -15.05 -11.41
CA TRP A 249 21.56 -15.67 -12.71
C TRP A 249 20.43 -16.65 -13.07
N TRP A 250 20.08 -17.57 -12.17
CA TRP A 250 19.01 -18.56 -12.41
C TRP A 250 17.64 -17.89 -12.62
N LEU A 251 17.32 -16.88 -11.81
CA LEU A 251 16.08 -16.10 -11.98
C LEU A 251 16.05 -15.35 -13.32
N ASN A 252 17.18 -14.81 -13.77
CA ASN A 252 17.27 -14.12 -15.06
C ASN A 252 17.14 -15.11 -16.22
N MET A 253 17.73 -16.31 -16.13
CA MET A 253 17.57 -17.35 -17.15
C MET A 253 16.13 -17.81 -17.27
N LYS A 254 15.41 -17.98 -16.15
CA LYS A 254 13.97 -18.25 -16.16
C LYS A 254 13.18 -17.14 -16.85
N GLN A 255 13.47 -15.87 -16.53
CA GLN A 255 12.82 -14.72 -17.18
C GLN A 255 13.03 -14.77 -18.69
N LEU A 256 14.27 -14.98 -19.14
CA LEU A 256 14.64 -15.01 -20.54
C LEU A 256 14.00 -16.20 -21.28
N GLY A 257 13.98 -17.38 -20.68
CA GLY A 257 13.31 -18.55 -21.25
C GLY A 257 11.80 -18.33 -21.40
N LEU A 258 11.15 -17.77 -20.37
CA LEU A 258 9.70 -17.50 -20.43
C LEU A 258 9.34 -16.34 -21.38
N THR A 259 10.28 -15.44 -21.69
CA THR A 259 10.06 -14.37 -22.69
C THR A 259 10.37 -14.83 -24.12
N TYR A 260 11.52 -15.47 -24.36
CA TYR A 260 12.03 -15.70 -25.72
C TYR A 260 11.80 -17.11 -26.24
N ILE A 261 11.70 -18.13 -25.38
CA ILE A 261 11.50 -19.53 -25.81
C ILE A 261 10.01 -19.88 -25.87
N PHE A 262 9.25 -19.57 -24.81
CA PHE A 262 7.82 -19.93 -24.69
C PHE A 262 6.83 -18.75 -24.83
N PRO A 263 7.30 -17.54 -25.17
CA PRO A 263 6.67 -16.24 -24.92
C PRO A 263 5.52 -16.10 -23.91
N VAL A 264 5.56 -16.82 -22.79
CA VAL A 264 4.49 -16.78 -21.79
C VAL A 264 4.40 -15.41 -21.12
N LEU A 265 5.53 -14.78 -20.78
CA LEU A 265 5.50 -13.47 -20.10
C LEU A 265 4.97 -12.33 -20.98
N PRO A 266 5.42 -12.16 -22.24
CA PRO A 266 4.84 -11.15 -23.14
C PRO A 266 3.33 -11.29 -23.31
N LEU A 267 2.83 -12.53 -23.48
CA LEU A 267 1.40 -12.77 -23.67
C LEU A 267 0.60 -12.51 -22.39
N THR A 268 1.10 -13.01 -21.25
CA THR A 268 0.47 -12.83 -19.94
C THR A 268 0.40 -11.35 -19.57
N LEU A 269 1.50 -10.61 -19.69
CA LEU A 269 1.53 -9.18 -19.35
C LEU A 269 0.75 -8.29 -20.34
N CYS A 270 0.59 -8.74 -21.59
CA CYS A 270 -0.28 -8.07 -22.57
C CYS A 270 -1.74 -8.24 -22.18
N TRP A 271 -2.20 -9.49 -21.99
CA TRP A 271 -3.57 -9.78 -21.60
C TRP A 271 -3.92 -9.20 -20.23
N ASP A 272 -3.09 -9.46 -19.22
CA ASP A 272 -3.34 -8.98 -17.86
C ASP A 272 -3.41 -7.45 -17.85
N GLY A 273 -2.52 -6.74 -18.58
CA GLY A 273 -2.61 -5.29 -18.71
C GLY A 273 -3.93 -4.81 -19.34
N VAL A 274 -4.44 -5.50 -20.36
CA VAL A 274 -5.77 -5.19 -20.93
C VAL A 274 -6.89 -5.48 -19.93
N ALA A 275 -6.82 -6.59 -19.20
CA ALA A 275 -7.78 -6.90 -18.15
C ALA A 275 -7.72 -5.87 -17.01
N SER A 276 -6.53 -5.41 -16.60
CA SER A 276 -6.34 -4.32 -15.64
C SER A 276 -7.02 -3.05 -16.13
N CYS A 277 -6.79 -2.64 -17.40
CA CYS A 277 -7.46 -1.50 -18.02
C CYS A 277 -8.98 -1.59 -17.83
N LEU A 278 -9.58 -2.71 -18.26
CA LEU A 278 -11.03 -2.91 -18.22
C LEU A 278 -11.60 -2.92 -16.79
N ARG A 279 -10.79 -3.28 -15.79
CA ARG A 279 -11.17 -3.32 -14.37
C ARG A 279 -10.97 -2.00 -13.64
N THR A 280 -10.05 -1.14 -14.07
CA THR A 280 -9.76 0.14 -13.40
C THR A 280 -11.00 1.01 -13.31
N ARG A 281 -11.31 1.52 -12.11
CA ARG A 281 -12.43 2.44 -11.85
C ARG A 281 -12.04 3.90 -12.12
N GLU A 282 -12.98 4.69 -12.65
CA GLU A 282 -12.87 6.15 -12.71
C GLU A 282 -13.25 6.78 -11.36
N PHE A 283 -12.86 8.04 -11.14
CA PHE A 283 -13.12 8.76 -9.89
C PHE A 283 -14.59 8.75 -9.48
N GLU A 284 -15.49 9.01 -10.43
CA GLU A 284 -16.94 9.02 -10.22
C GLU A 284 -17.46 7.68 -9.66
N GLU A 285 -16.88 6.57 -10.10
CA GLU A 285 -17.29 5.23 -9.66
C GLU A 285 -16.75 4.92 -8.26
N VAL A 286 -15.54 5.38 -7.92
CA VAL A 286 -15.02 5.28 -6.55
C VAL A 286 -15.85 6.15 -5.60
N MET A 287 -16.21 7.38 -6.02
CA MET A 287 -17.06 8.27 -5.22
C MET A 287 -18.47 7.71 -5.04
N ALA A 288 -19.03 7.03 -6.05
CA ALA A 288 -20.30 6.32 -5.90
C ALA A 288 -20.22 5.21 -4.83
N LEU A 289 -19.12 4.44 -4.79
CA LEU A 289 -18.92 3.42 -3.75
C LEU A 289 -18.75 4.05 -2.35
N VAL A 290 -18.05 5.20 -2.25
CA VAL A 290 -17.95 5.96 -0.99
C VAL A 290 -19.33 6.48 -0.56
N GLY A 291 -20.11 7.03 -1.49
CA GLY A 291 -21.46 7.49 -1.24
C GLY A 291 -22.39 6.37 -0.74
N GLU A 292 -22.27 5.16 -1.31
CA GLU A 292 -22.97 3.96 -0.82
C GLU A 292 -22.56 3.59 0.62
N VAL A 293 -21.28 3.73 0.96
CA VAL A 293 -20.75 3.42 2.30
C VAL A 293 -21.24 4.43 3.35
N GLU A 294 -21.23 5.72 3.02
CA GLU A 294 -21.61 6.83 3.91
C GLU A 294 -23.12 7.14 3.87
N GLY A 295 -23.87 6.54 2.93
CA GLY A 295 -25.31 6.77 2.77
C GLY A 295 -25.66 8.16 2.21
N VAL A 296 -24.80 8.71 1.35
CA VAL A 296 -24.92 10.08 0.82
C VAL A 296 -24.64 10.13 -0.69
N GLU A 297 -25.29 11.05 -1.39
CA GLU A 297 -25.05 11.26 -2.81
C GLU A 297 -23.80 12.14 -3.01
N PRO A 298 -22.76 11.65 -3.71
CA PRO A 298 -21.52 12.41 -3.88
C PRO A 298 -21.73 13.57 -4.86
N HIS A 299 -21.31 14.78 -4.45
CA HIS A 299 -21.30 15.96 -5.32
C HIS A 299 -19.87 16.23 -5.80
N ILE A 300 -19.64 16.04 -7.10
CA ILE A 300 -18.32 16.16 -7.71
C ILE A 300 -18.20 17.52 -8.42
N HIS A 301 -17.19 18.28 -8.03
CA HIS A 301 -16.82 19.54 -8.64
C HIS A 301 -15.62 19.32 -9.57
N LYS A 302 -15.60 20.01 -10.72
CA LYS A 302 -14.48 20.02 -11.66
C LYS A 302 -13.78 21.38 -11.55
N GLU A 303 -12.50 21.39 -11.21
CA GLU A 303 -11.78 22.64 -10.91
C GLU A 303 -11.03 23.23 -12.13
N SER A 304 -10.77 22.47 -13.20
CA SER A 304 -10.13 23.03 -14.41
C SER A 304 -10.32 22.18 -15.68
N GLU A 305 -10.46 22.85 -16.83
CA GLU A 305 -10.51 22.27 -18.18
C GLU A 305 -9.13 22.20 -18.90
N GLU A 306 -8.05 22.74 -18.34
CA GLU A 306 -6.73 22.70 -18.99
C GLU A 306 -5.71 21.75 -18.33
N VAL A 307 -5.29 20.76 -19.12
CA VAL A 307 -4.12 19.86 -19.05
C VAL A 307 -3.97 18.97 -17.80
N THR A 308 -4.33 19.42 -16.60
CA THR A 308 -4.48 18.62 -15.38
C THR A 308 -5.93 18.69 -14.95
N ALA A 309 -6.74 17.77 -15.46
CA ALA A 309 -8.13 17.67 -15.02
C ALA A 309 -8.13 17.29 -13.54
N GLU A 310 -8.56 18.21 -12.68
CA GLU A 310 -8.72 18.00 -11.24
C GLU A 310 -10.21 17.91 -10.94
N LYS A 311 -10.59 16.82 -10.25
CA LYS A 311 -11.93 16.65 -9.70
C LYS A 311 -11.81 16.64 -8.19
N ALA A 312 -12.79 17.22 -7.52
CA ALA A 312 -12.86 17.20 -6.07
C ALA A 312 -14.27 16.81 -5.62
N CYS A 313 -14.36 16.16 -4.47
CA CYS A 313 -15.62 15.81 -3.82
C CYS A 313 -15.42 15.90 -2.31
N GLN A 314 -16.37 16.48 -1.59
CA GLN A 314 -16.39 16.46 -0.13
C GLN A 314 -17.52 15.55 0.32
N ILE A 315 -17.21 14.57 1.18
CA ILE A 315 -18.19 13.66 1.76
C ILE A 315 -17.91 13.55 3.25
N GLY A 316 -18.81 14.08 4.08
CA GLY A 316 -18.62 14.15 5.53
C GLY A 316 -17.30 14.85 5.89
N GLU A 317 -16.49 14.18 6.73
CA GLU A 317 -15.17 14.66 7.14
C GLU A 317 -14.05 14.36 6.14
N TRP A 318 -14.36 13.94 4.91
CA TRP A 318 -13.36 13.55 3.92
C TRP A 318 -13.39 14.44 2.69
N THR A 319 -12.20 14.91 2.32
CA THR A 319 -11.94 15.58 1.04
C THR A 319 -11.30 14.60 0.09
N PHE A 320 -11.95 14.37 -1.05
CA PHE A 320 -11.47 13.50 -2.11
C PHE A 320 -11.02 14.33 -3.29
N THR A 321 -9.86 13.98 -3.85
CA THR A 321 -9.35 14.62 -5.06
C THR A 321 -8.94 13.57 -6.08
N TRP A 322 -9.05 13.93 -7.35
CA TRP A 322 -8.52 13.14 -8.46
C TRP A 322 -7.66 14.01 -9.35
N ARG A 323 -6.51 13.45 -9.72
CA ARG A 323 -5.57 14.06 -10.66
C ARG A 323 -5.09 13.02 -11.64
N LYS A 324 -4.64 13.46 -12.81
CA LYS A 324 -3.92 12.61 -13.76
C LYS A 324 -2.77 13.34 -14.46
N GLN A 325 -1.74 12.58 -14.83
CA GLN A 325 -0.58 13.09 -15.54
C GLN A 325 -0.09 12.05 -16.55
N LEU A 326 0.35 12.48 -17.73
CA LEU A 326 0.91 11.58 -18.74
C LEU A 326 2.21 10.94 -18.18
N HIS A 327 2.25 9.61 -18.10
CA HIS A 327 3.45 8.87 -17.69
C HIS A 327 4.21 8.27 -18.87
N THR A 328 3.49 7.75 -19.88
CA THR A 328 4.10 7.24 -21.11
C THR A 328 3.41 7.84 -22.33
N PHE A 329 4.18 8.54 -23.13
CA PHE A 329 3.71 9.10 -24.39
C PHE A 329 3.31 7.96 -25.36
N PRO A 330 2.18 8.07 -26.09
CA PRO A 330 1.31 9.25 -26.18
C PRO A 330 0.11 9.28 -25.23
N LEU A 331 -0.36 8.13 -24.73
CA LEU A 331 -1.73 7.99 -24.21
C LEU A 331 -1.84 7.26 -22.87
N MET A 332 -0.74 7.05 -22.16
CA MET A 332 -0.73 6.38 -20.86
C MET A 332 -0.63 7.40 -19.72
N TYR A 333 -1.64 7.43 -18.87
CA TYR A 333 -1.76 8.39 -17.76
C TYR A 333 -1.64 7.70 -16.41
N CYS A 334 -0.94 8.33 -15.48
CA CYS A 334 -0.96 7.98 -14.07
C CYS A 334 -2.10 8.78 -13.45
N SER A 335 -2.96 8.11 -12.71
CA SER A 335 -4.05 8.74 -11.98
C SER A 335 -3.92 8.48 -10.49
N TRP A 336 -4.34 9.46 -9.71
CA TRP A 336 -4.40 9.39 -8.25
C TRP A 336 -5.83 9.71 -7.85
N ILE A 337 -6.42 8.85 -7.02
CA ILE A 337 -7.58 9.19 -6.22
C ILE A 337 -7.08 9.27 -4.78
N THR A 338 -7.17 10.43 -4.15
CA THR A 338 -6.77 10.61 -2.76
C THR A 338 -7.99 10.95 -1.93
N GLY A 339 -8.04 10.45 -0.70
CA GLY A 339 -8.98 10.87 0.32
C GLY A 339 -8.21 11.31 1.54
N ILE A 340 -8.53 12.49 2.06
CA ILE A 340 -7.85 13.09 3.22
C ILE A 340 -8.91 13.55 4.21
N LYS A 341 -8.75 13.18 5.48
CA LYS A 341 -9.66 13.63 6.54
C LYS A 341 -9.49 15.13 6.79
N THR A 342 -10.58 15.89 6.76
CA THR A 342 -10.63 17.35 6.82
C THR A 342 -10.50 17.89 8.25
N SER A 343 -10.97 17.14 9.25
CA SER A 343 -10.93 17.49 10.67
C SER A 343 -10.03 16.55 11.47
N THR A 344 -9.16 17.13 12.30
CA THR A 344 -8.69 16.45 13.51
C THR A 344 -9.92 16.32 14.43
N PRO A 345 -10.26 15.15 14.97
CA PRO A 345 -11.46 15.00 15.79
C PRO A 345 -11.45 16.04 16.91
N LYS A 346 -12.51 16.86 16.98
CA LYS A 346 -12.78 17.70 18.15
C LYS A 346 -12.94 16.75 19.32
N ARG A 347 -11.93 16.69 20.18
CA ARG A 347 -12.05 16.05 21.49
C ARG A 347 -13.21 16.75 22.20
N GLU A 348 -14.31 16.04 22.44
CA GLU A 348 -15.25 16.46 23.46
C GLU A 348 -14.40 16.71 24.72
N ARG A 349 -14.28 17.97 25.11
CA ARG A 349 -13.83 18.32 26.46
C ARG A 349 -14.85 17.65 27.36
N ALA A 350 -14.51 16.49 27.91
CA ALA A 350 -15.13 15.99 29.11
C ALA A 350 -15.17 17.18 30.08
N GLY A 351 -16.39 17.60 30.40
CA GLY A 351 -16.66 18.79 31.17
C GLY A 351 -15.89 18.77 32.49
N SER A 352 -15.26 19.91 32.77
CA SER A 352 -15.21 20.54 34.09
C SER A 352 -15.60 19.66 35.28
N LEU A 353 -14.61 19.33 36.10
CA LEU A 353 -14.77 19.45 37.55
C LEU A 353 -13.66 20.38 38.04
N GLU A 354 -14.07 21.63 38.27
CA GLU A 354 -13.31 22.60 39.04
C GLU A 354 -13.00 21.99 40.41
N ALA A 355 -11.72 21.92 40.74
CA ALA A 355 -11.28 21.66 42.09
C ALA A 355 -11.40 22.97 42.88
N SER A 356 -12.49 23.10 43.63
CA SER A 356 -12.62 24.08 44.72
C SER A 356 -13.53 23.52 45.81
N SER A 357 -12.95 23.07 46.91
CA SER A 357 -13.30 23.54 48.27
C SER A 357 -12.69 22.66 49.36
N GLU A 358 -12.45 23.35 50.46
CA GLU A 358 -11.72 22.99 51.66
C GLU A 358 -12.40 21.94 52.55
N ALA A 359 -11.58 21.45 53.47
CA ALA A 359 -11.89 20.64 54.63
C ALA A 359 -13.12 21.10 55.44
N SER A 360 -13.89 20.15 55.97
CA SER A 360 -14.10 19.95 57.41
C SER A 360 -15.10 18.82 57.68
N GLY A 361 -15.02 18.20 58.87
CA GLY A 361 -16.22 17.86 59.62
C GLY A 361 -16.63 16.40 59.69
N SER A 362 -16.28 15.80 60.82
CA SER A 362 -16.69 14.50 61.38
C SER A 362 -18.20 14.30 61.62
N HIS A 363 -18.54 13.00 61.81
CA HIS A 363 -19.62 12.40 62.61
C HIS A 363 -20.99 12.08 61.96
N GLY A 364 -21.42 10.82 62.16
CA GLY A 364 -22.84 10.47 62.28
C GLY A 364 -23.23 9.07 61.80
N ASN A 365 -23.25 8.09 62.71
CA ASN A 365 -23.93 6.80 62.55
C ASN A 365 -25.44 6.98 62.28
N LEU A 366 -26.06 6.09 61.49
CA LEU A 366 -27.19 5.23 61.92
C LEU A 366 -27.75 4.35 60.78
N SER A 367 -28.43 3.30 61.22
CA SER A 367 -28.72 2.01 60.61
C SER A 367 -30.01 1.90 59.78
N SER A 368 -30.13 0.71 59.14
CA SER A 368 -31.36 0.00 58.72
C SER A 368 -32.02 0.51 57.43
N SER A 369 -32.60 -0.28 56.53
CA SER A 369 -32.99 -1.69 56.50
C SER A 369 -33.22 -2.14 55.04
N ALA A 370 -32.95 -3.42 54.79
CA ALA A 370 -33.51 -4.34 53.80
C ALA A 370 -34.53 -3.85 52.72
N ILE A 371 -34.37 -4.30 51.47
CA ILE A 371 -35.20 -5.33 50.79
C ILE A 371 -34.83 -5.45 49.30
N ASN A 372 -34.47 -6.68 48.92
CA ASN A 372 -34.62 -7.38 47.63
C ASN A 372 -35.36 -6.65 46.48
N THR A 373 -34.76 -6.64 45.27
CA THR A 373 -35.01 -7.61 44.17
C THR A 373 -34.23 -7.20 42.91
N ASP A 374 -33.40 -8.12 42.40
CA ASP A 374 -32.78 -8.18 41.07
C ASP A 374 -33.62 -9.16 40.18
N PRO A 375 -33.33 -9.40 38.87
CA PRO A 375 -32.97 -8.48 37.78
C PRO A 375 -33.58 -8.90 36.41
N GLU A 376 -33.14 -8.21 35.34
CA GLU A 376 -32.90 -8.69 33.95
C GLU A 376 -34.03 -9.29 33.08
N SER A 377 -34.27 -8.61 31.96
CA SER A 377 -34.75 -9.24 30.70
C SER A 377 -34.00 -8.68 29.50
N ALA A 378 -33.05 -9.43 28.93
CA ALA A 378 -32.68 -9.32 27.52
C ALA A 378 -31.72 -10.45 27.09
N ARG A 379 -32.25 -11.51 26.47
CA ARG A 379 -31.47 -12.29 25.50
C ARG A 379 -32.35 -13.05 24.52
N ALA A 380 -31.93 -12.95 23.26
CA ALA A 380 -32.06 -13.92 22.17
C ALA A 380 -33.46 -14.21 21.61
N GLU A 381 -33.60 -14.03 20.28
CA GLU A 381 -33.56 -15.20 19.39
C GLU A 381 -33.24 -14.80 17.94
N ARG A 382 -32.43 -15.66 17.34
CA ARG A 382 -31.83 -15.65 16.00
C ARG A 382 -32.16 -17.02 15.43
N LEU A 383 -32.82 -17.08 14.27
CA LEU A 383 -32.97 -18.23 13.37
C LEU A 383 -33.46 -17.64 12.02
N ASP A 384 -33.16 -18.12 10.83
CA ASP A 384 -32.09 -18.91 10.22
C ASP A 384 -32.43 -18.92 8.71
N SER A 385 -31.42 -19.03 7.83
CA SER A 385 -31.44 -19.57 6.44
C SER A 385 -30.61 -18.72 5.47
N VAL A 386 -29.81 -19.25 4.54
CA VAL A 386 -29.35 -20.60 4.18
C VAL A 386 -28.03 -20.37 3.41
N GLN A 387 -26.98 -21.11 3.78
CA GLN A 387 -25.72 -21.22 3.03
C GLN A 387 -25.86 -22.21 1.87
N LEU A 388 -25.25 -21.90 0.72
CA LEU A 388 -24.91 -22.87 -0.31
C LEU A 388 -23.38 -22.87 -0.48
N SER A 389 -22.75 -23.82 0.20
CA SER A 389 -21.38 -24.27 0.01
C SER A 389 -21.34 -25.42 -1.01
N ILE A 390 -20.36 -25.44 -1.91
CA ILE A 390 -19.95 -26.65 -2.63
C ILE A 390 -18.51 -26.97 -2.23
N GLY A 391 -18.35 -28.11 -1.55
CA GLY A 391 -17.08 -28.76 -1.18
C GLY A 391 -16.42 -29.46 -2.37
N ALA A 392 -15.09 -29.56 -2.40
CA ALA A 392 -14.28 -30.61 -1.76
C ALA A 392 -14.22 -31.92 -2.56
N ASN A 393 -13.01 -32.36 -2.94
CA ASN A 393 -12.64 -33.74 -2.67
C ASN A 393 -11.12 -33.96 -2.52
N THR A 394 -10.83 -34.91 -1.63
CA THR A 394 -9.56 -35.33 -1.04
C THR A 394 -8.84 -36.41 -1.85
N GLY A 395 -7.52 -36.51 -1.68
CA GLY A 395 -6.70 -37.69 -2.02
C GLY A 395 -5.47 -37.76 -1.10
N MET A 396 -5.31 -38.91 -0.42
CA MET A 396 -4.37 -39.20 0.66
C MET A 396 -2.98 -39.71 0.20
N SER A 397 -2.01 -39.64 1.13
CA SER A 397 -0.71 -40.36 1.25
C SER A 397 0.47 -39.76 0.45
N THR A 398 1.71 -39.61 0.93
CA THR A 398 2.52 -40.04 2.11
C THR A 398 3.58 -38.93 2.34
N GLY A 399 4.01 -38.57 3.56
CA GLY A 399 5.08 -39.23 4.32
C GLY A 399 6.43 -38.46 4.27
N ALA A 400 6.91 -38.03 5.46
CA ALA A 400 8.29 -37.63 5.82
C ALA A 400 8.82 -36.20 5.47
N SER A 401 8.96 -35.35 6.49
CA SER A 401 10.27 -34.87 7.00
C SER A 401 10.06 -33.72 7.99
N ALA A 402 9.92 -34.06 9.28
CA ALA A 402 10.11 -33.15 10.39
C ALA A 402 11.51 -33.42 10.95
N GLY A 403 12.48 -32.53 10.72
CA GLY A 403 13.83 -32.78 11.23
C GLY A 403 14.94 -31.89 10.70
N GLU A 404 14.77 -30.57 10.58
CA GLU A 404 15.93 -29.71 10.23
C GLU A 404 15.99 -28.33 10.90
N ASN A 405 15.07 -27.98 11.80
CA ASN A 405 15.05 -26.65 12.45
C ASN A 405 15.72 -26.57 13.83
N ALA A 406 16.36 -27.64 14.31
CA ALA A 406 16.98 -27.68 15.65
C ALA A 406 18.52 -27.53 15.67
N ARG A 407 19.19 -27.54 14.51
CA ARG A 407 20.68 -27.51 14.45
C ARG A 407 21.30 -26.15 14.15
N GLU A 408 20.52 -25.16 13.72
CA GLU A 408 21.07 -23.86 13.30
C GLU A 408 21.13 -22.83 14.44
N LYS A 409 20.37 -23.04 15.53
CA LYS A 409 20.35 -22.17 16.71
C LYS A 409 21.54 -22.32 17.66
N LYS A 410 22.45 -23.28 17.43
CA LYS A 410 23.60 -23.58 18.31
C LYS A 410 24.96 -23.13 17.78
N ARG A 411 25.02 -22.47 16.61
CA ARG A 411 26.27 -22.00 16.00
C ARG A 411 26.49 -20.48 16.05
N GLN A 412 25.52 -19.69 16.48
CA GLN A 412 25.67 -18.23 16.57
C GLN A 412 26.21 -17.70 17.92
N ASP A 413 26.39 -18.57 18.93
CA ASP A 413 26.72 -18.14 20.30
C ASP A 413 28.20 -18.32 20.71
N LYS A 414 29.11 -18.52 19.73
CA LYS A 414 30.57 -18.70 20.00
C LYS A 414 31.48 -17.74 19.22
N GLY A 415 30.98 -16.57 18.84
CA GLY A 415 31.71 -15.62 17.99
C GLY A 415 31.79 -14.18 18.54
N LYS A 416 31.85 -13.98 19.85
CA LYS A 416 32.14 -12.65 20.44
C LYS A 416 33.12 -12.80 21.60
N GLY A 417 34.38 -12.44 21.38
CA GLY A 417 35.37 -12.40 22.45
C GLY A 417 36.81 -12.31 21.94
N LYS A 418 37.25 -11.10 21.59
CA LYS A 418 38.61 -10.54 21.77
C LYS A 418 38.89 -9.47 20.70
N ARG A 419 38.87 -8.20 21.10
CA ARG A 419 39.76 -7.19 20.52
C ARG A 419 40.32 -6.38 21.69
N LEU A 420 41.57 -6.68 22.01
CA LEU A 420 42.38 -5.96 23.00
C LEU A 420 42.84 -4.63 22.41
N SER A 421 42.78 -3.63 23.27
CA SER A 421 43.45 -2.33 23.24
C SER A 421 44.96 -2.45 23.04
N LEU A 422 45.52 -1.55 22.22
CA LEU A 422 46.94 -1.19 22.30
C LEU A 422 47.05 0.31 22.09
N GLU A 423 47.45 0.97 23.17
CA GLU A 423 47.81 2.38 23.26
C GLU A 423 49.12 2.68 22.52
N THR A 424 49.20 3.94 22.09
CA THR A 424 50.32 4.74 21.64
C THR A 424 51.55 4.70 22.55
N ASN A 425 52.77 4.69 21.96
CA ASN A 425 53.82 5.69 22.24
C ASN A 425 55.12 5.51 21.42
N MET A 426 55.81 6.66 21.23
CA MET A 426 57.22 6.91 20.83
C MET A 426 57.56 6.81 19.33
N THR A 427 57.86 7.90 18.58
CA THR A 427 58.87 9.01 18.61
C THR A 427 60.06 8.76 17.68
N ASP A 428 60.33 9.77 16.84
CA ASP A 428 61.58 10.22 16.20
C ASP A 428 62.37 9.31 15.24
N GLY A 429 62.78 9.93 14.12
CA GLY A 429 63.81 9.41 13.23
C GLY A 429 63.79 10.03 11.82
N SER A 430 64.47 11.16 11.67
CA SER A 430 64.83 11.83 10.42
C SER A 430 65.65 10.95 9.45
N ALA A 431 65.37 11.02 8.15
CA ALA A 431 66.32 11.15 7.04
C ALA A 431 65.55 11.36 5.72
#